data_AF-A0A5N6IL23-F1
#
_entry.id   AF-A0A5N6IL23-F1
#
_cell.length_a   1.000
_cell.length_b   1.000
_cell.length_c   1.000
_cell.angle_alpha   90.00
_cell.angle_beta   90.00
_cell.angle_gamma   90.00
#
_symmetry.space_group_name_H-M   'P 1'
#
loop_
_entity.id
_entity.type
_entity.pdbx_description
1 polymer ?
#
loop_
_entity_poly.entity_id
_entity_poly.type
_entity_poly.pdbx_seq_one_letter_code
_entity_poly.pdbx_strand_id
1 'polypeptide(L)'
;MIIRDGGSIRREFQDFVRMINFKSLPLLDNTVTEILLEQVLGISGTLHMNNSAEGASNRIANLDGNLRYCIREDPERVIHPLCNELPFHQIDASEITEDGEIKDGIFHVSHNQRLYILKVVNWPLYWPRDTDVIRKELESLACFYNVPNIVHTAGAAASDNPYKTFKTRNVSPVVIGILLEAQSGGSRQQAFAEHRTGMYPWRQWPIQIGSALSHFHEAGWTHMDIKLSNVVRDAEGTPY
;
A
#
# COMPACT_ATOMS: atom_id res chain seq x y z
N MET A 1 36.01 -15.85 -15.05
CA MET A 1 35.90 -14.38 -14.86
C MET A 1 34.84 -13.91 -15.86
N ILE A 2 33.56 -13.83 -15.47
CA ILE A 2 32.90 -12.62 -14.88
C ILE A 2 32.83 -11.54 -15.99
N ILE A 3 31.71 -11.09 -16.59
CA ILE A 3 30.25 -11.08 -16.32
C ILE A 3 29.57 -10.97 -17.70
N ARG A 4 28.54 -11.79 -18.03
CA ARG A 4 27.68 -11.50 -19.20
C ARG A 4 26.56 -10.55 -18.79
N ASP A 5 26.88 -9.28 -18.94
CA ASP A 5 26.02 -8.15 -19.31
C ASP A 5 24.49 -8.32 -19.14
N GLY A 6 24.00 -8.28 -17.90
CA GLY A 6 22.56 -8.24 -17.59
C GLY A 6 21.85 -6.95 -18.05
N GLY A 7 22.61 -5.91 -18.43
CA GLY A 7 22.07 -4.65 -18.92
C GLY A 7 21.53 -4.72 -20.35
N SER A 8 22.13 -5.56 -21.20
CA SER A 8 21.74 -5.70 -22.61
C SER A 8 20.39 -6.41 -22.78
N ILE A 9 20.18 -7.54 -22.12
CA ILE A 9 18.93 -8.32 -22.20
C ILE A 9 17.74 -7.56 -21.61
N ARG A 10 17.93 -6.85 -20.48
CA ARG A 10 16.87 -6.04 -19.88
C ARG A 10 16.39 -4.94 -20.84
N ARG A 11 17.34 -4.29 -21.53
CA ARG A 11 17.02 -3.26 -22.51
C ARG A 11 16.31 -3.84 -23.72
N GLU A 12 16.80 -4.96 -24.26
CA GLU A 12 16.12 -5.68 -25.35
C GLU A 12 14.69 -6.09 -24.98
N PHE A 13 14.46 -6.59 -23.76
CA PHE A 13 13.12 -6.92 -23.29
C PHE A 13 12.22 -5.68 -23.14
N GLN A 14 12.74 -4.58 -22.58
CA GLN A 14 11.98 -3.32 -22.47
C GLN A 14 11.60 -2.75 -23.83
N ASP A 15 12.52 -2.81 -24.80
CA ASP A 15 12.26 -2.36 -26.17
C ASP A 15 11.22 -3.27 -26.84
N PHE A 16 11.29 -4.58 -26.63
CA PHE A 16 10.27 -5.53 -27.09
C PHE A 16 8.89 -5.21 -26.50
N VAL A 17 8.78 -5.00 -25.18
CA VAL A 17 7.51 -4.65 -24.51
C VAL A 17 6.92 -3.36 -25.10
N ARG A 18 7.76 -2.35 -25.42
CA ARG A 18 7.33 -1.10 -26.06
C ARG A 18 6.80 -1.28 -27.48
N MET A 19 7.21 -2.35 -28.17
CA MET A 19 6.73 -2.66 -29.51
C MET A 19 5.32 -3.28 -29.50
N ILE A 20 4.90 -3.91 -28.40
CA ILE A 20 3.59 -4.56 -28.29
C ILE A 20 2.46 -3.52 -28.40
N ASN A 21 1.50 -3.78 -29.30
CA ASN A 21 0.29 -2.99 -29.38
C ASN A 21 -0.73 -3.45 -28.33
N PHE A 22 -0.59 -2.99 -27.09
CA PHE A 22 -1.52 -3.34 -26.01
C PHE A 22 -2.98 -2.94 -26.28
N LYS A 23 -3.24 -1.94 -27.15
CA LYS A 23 -4.62 -1.55 -27.53
C LYS A 23 -5.34 -2.60 -28.36
N SER A 24 -4.60 -3.51 -28.99
CA SER A 24 -5.16 -4.60 -29.80
C SER A 24 -5.50 -5.85 -28.96
N LEU A 25 -5.03 -5.90 -27.72
CA LEU A 25 -5.23 -7.05 -26.84
C LEU A 25 -6.58 -6.91 -26.10
N PRO A 26 -7.32 -8.01 -25.90
CA PRO A 26 -8.54 -8.01 -25.09
C PRO A 26 -8.16 -8.01 -23.60
N LEU A 27 -7.65 -6.87 -23.11
CA LEU A 27 -7.30 -6.68 -21.70
C LEU A 27 -8.55 -6.80 -20.82
N LEU A 28 -8.36 -7.30 -19.59
CA LEU A 28 -9.45 -7.49 -18.64
C LEU A 28 -9.78 -6.18 -17.92
N ASP A 29 -11.07 -5.96 -17.71
CA ASP A 29 -11.58 -4.74 -17.10
C ASP A 29 -11.47 -4.77 -15.57
N ASN A 30 -11.17 -3.62 -14.95
CA ASN A 30 -11.14 -3.43 -13.49
C ASN A 30 -10.20 -4.37 -12.72
N THR A 31 -9.13 -4.84 -13.36
CA THR A 31 -8.17 -5.77 -12.75
C THR A 31 -6.77 -5.61 -13.38
N VAL A 32 -5.80 -6.34 -12.85
CA VAL A 32 -4.47 -6.48 -13.44
C VAL A 32 -4.51 -7.65 -14.43
N THR A 33 -4.23 -7.35 -15.70
CA THR A 33 -4.17 -8.35 -16.76
C THR A 33 -2.77 -8.90 -16.88
N GLU A 34 -2.60 -10.21 -16.71
CA GLU A 34 -1.37 -10.93 -17.01
C GLU A 34 -1.39 -11.42 -18.46
N ILE A 35 -0.34 -11.10 -19.22
CA ILE A 35 -0.15 -11.54 -20.61
C ILE A 35 0.99 -12.54 -20.63
N LEU A 36 0.65 -13.82 -20.83
CA LEU A 36 1.62 -14.90 -20.95
C LEU A 36 2.02 -15.03 -22.42
N LEU A 37 3.31 -14.91 -22.72
CA LEU A 37 3.85 -15.06 -24.06
C LEU A 37 4.53 -16.43 -24.18
N GLU A 38 4.03 -17.27 -25.08
CA GLU A 38 4.56 -18.60 -25.33
C GLU A 38 4.89 -18.80 -26.81
N GLN A 39 5.97 -19.52 -27.10
CA GLN A 39 6.31 -19.91 -28.45
C GLN A 39 5.63 -21.25 -28.77
N VAL A 40 4.49 -21.22 -29.45
CA VAL A 40 3.64 -22.40 -29.67
C VAL A 40 3.26 -22.56 -31.15
N LEU A 41 3.34 -23.79 -31.65
CA LEU A 41 2.73 -24.24 -32.91
C LEU A 41 1.25 -24.60 -32.64
N GLY A 42 0.34 -23.63 -32.68
CA GLY A 42 -1.09 -23.87 -32.40
C GLY A 42 -1.98 -22.62 -32.25
N ILE A 43 -3.31 -22.85 -32.18
CA ILE A 43 -4.42 -21.89 -32.35
C ILE A 43 -4.59 -20.97 -31.11
N SER A 44 -3.70 -20.00 -30.89
CA SER A 44 -3.96 -18.90 -29.96
C SER A 44 -3.75 -17.54 -30.62
N GLY A 45 -4.17 -16.44 -29.99
CA GLY A 45 -4.14 -15.10 -30.57
C GLY A 45 -2.76 -14.68 -31.07
N THR A 46 -2.71 -13.97 -32.20
CA THR A 46 -1.47 -13.39 -32.75
C THR A 46 -1.19 -12.06 -32.06
N LEU A 47 0.03 -11.86 -31.57
CA LEU A 47 0.46 -10.59 -30.98
C LEU A 47 0.64 -9.56 -32.10
N HIS A 48 -0.03 -8.41 -31.99
CA HIS A 48 0.17 -7.31 -32.94
C HIS A 48 1.22 -6.34 -32.39
N MET A 49 2.21 -6.02 -33.21
CA MET A 49 3.25 -5.03 -32.89
C MET A 49 2.94 -3.68 -33.58
N ASN A 50 3.29 -2.57 -32.92
CA ASN A 50 3.09 -1.22 -33.47
C ASN A 50 4.05 -0.89 -34.63
N ASN A 51 5.23 -1.54 -34.67
CA ASN A 51 6.23 -1.38 -35.72
C ASN A 51 6.47 -2.75 -36.35
N SER A 52 6.35 -2.86 -37.68
CA SER A 52 6.82 -4.04 -38.39
C SER A 52 8.30 -4.24 -38.09
N ALA A 53 8.73 -5.49 -37.93
CA ALA A 53 10.12 -5.86 -37.65
C ALA A 53 11.11 -5.54 -38.80
N GLU A 54 10.79 -4.61 -39.70
CA GLU A 54 11.70 -4.12 -40.73
C GLU A 54 12.70 -3.14 -40.10
N GLY A 55 13.76 -3.71 -39.51
CA GLY A 55 14.93 -2.97 -39.03
C GLY A 55 15.23 -3.07 -37.53
N ALA A 56 14.43 -3.81 -36.76
CA ALA A 56 14.69 -3.97 -35.33
C ALA A 56 15.82 -4.99 -35.09
N SER A 57 16.97 -4.54 -34.58
CA SER A 57 18.08 -5.38 -34.09
C SER A 57 17.70 -6.24 -32.87
N ASN A 58 16.42 -6.29 -32.49
CA ASN A 58 15.94 -6.93 -31.28
C ASN A 58 15.64 -8.42 -31.56
N ARG A 59 16.39 -9.29 -30.90
CA ARG A 59 16.29 -10.75 -31.07
C ARG A 59 14.94 -11.30 -30.62
N ILE A 60 14.28 -10.65 -29.65
CA ILE A 60 12.97 -11.05 -29.13
C ILE A 60 11.87 -10.66 -30.12
N ALA A 61 12.00 -9.49 -30.77
CA ALA A 61 11.07 -9.06 -31.81
C ALA A 61 11.11 -9.96 -33.07
N ASN A 62 12.25 -10.59 -33.36
CA ASN A 62 12.35 -11.57 -34.44
C ASN A 62 11.51 -12.85 -34.19
N LEU A 63 10.98 -13.03 -32.98
CA LEU A 63 10.08 -14.13 -32.63
C LEU A 63 8.60 -13.78 -32.84
N ASP A 64 8.27 -12.55 -33.24
CA ASP A 64 6.91 -11.99 -33.33
C ASP A 64 5.92 -12.91 -34.08
N GLY A 65 6.33 -13.51 -35.21
CA GLY A 65 5.48 -14.44 -35.96
C GLY A 65 5.18 -15.79 -35.28
N ASN A 66 5.94 -16.14 -34.23
CA ASN A 66 5.85 -17.40 -33.50
C ASN A 66 5.39 -17.22 -32.05
N LEU A 67 5.24 -15.98 -31.57
CA LEU A 67 4.77 -15.69 -30.22
C LEU A 67 3.25 -15.67 -30.20
N ARG A 68 2.70 -16.53 -29.35
CA ARG A 68 1.29 -16.58 -29.02
C ARG A 68 1.11 -16.02 -27.63
N TYR A 69 -0.08 -15.46 -27.37
CA TYR A 69 -0.41 -14.98 -26.05
C TYR A 69 -1.60 -15.71 -25.44
N CYS A 70 -1.60 -15.78 -24.12
CA CYS A 70 -2.75 -16.09 -23.28
C CYS A 70 -2.98 -14.93 -22.31
N ILE A 71 -4.23 -14.58 -22.08
CA ILE A 71 -4.63 -13.52 -21.15
C ILE A 71 -5.35 -14.16 -19.98
N ARG A 72 -4.95 -13.77 -18.77
CA ARG A 72 -5.68 -14.10 -17.54
C ARG A 72 -5.60 -12.93 -16.57
N GLU A 73 -6.43 -12.99 -15.54
CA GLU A 73 -6.29 -12.11 -14.39
C GLU A 73 -5.03 -12.50 -13.62
N ASP A 74 -4.24 -11.51 -13.21
CA ASP A 74 -3.05 -11.75 -12.39
C ASP A 74 -3.45 -12.36 -11.04
N PRO A 75 -3.06 -13.62 -10.75
CA PRO A 75 -3.39 -14.27 -9.49
C PRO A 75 -2.68 -13.64 -8.29
N GLU A 76 -1.60 -12.89 -8.53
CA GLU A 76 -0.81 -12.19 -7.54
C GLU A 76 -1.08 -10.68 -7.51
N ARG A 77 -2.24 -10.24 -8.02
CA ARG A 77 -2.66 -8.87 -7.81
C ARG A 77 -2.99 -8.59 -6.35
N VAL A 78 -2.77 -7.36 -5.92
CA VAL A 78 -3.23 -6.89 -4.62
C VAL A 78 -4.76 -6.82 -4.60
N ILE A 79 -5.39 -7.21 -3.49
CA ILE A 79 -6.84 -7.06 -3.30
C ILE A 79 -7.04 -5.90 -2.34
N HIS A 80 -7.63 -4.81 -2.79
CA HIS A 80 -7.89 -3.69 -1.90
C HIS A 80 -9.12 -3.96 -1.03
N PRO A 81 -9.05 -3.80 0.31
CA PRO A 81 -10.23 -3.93 1.17
C PRO A 81 -11.29 -2.91 0.77
N LEU A 82 -12.54 -3.34 0.65
CA LEU A 82 -13.65 -2.43 0.39
C LEU A 82 -13.97 -1.65 1.66
N CYS A 83 -14.35 -0.37 1.51
CA CYS A 83 -14.64 0.44 2.70
C CYS A 83 -15.89 -0.02 3.48
N ASN A 84 -16.78 -0.81 2.87
CA ASN A 84 -17.95 -1.38 3.52
C ASN A 84 -17.65 -2.67 4.33
N GLU A 85 -16.43 -3.21 4.24
CA GLU A 85 -15.99 -4.35 5.06
C GLU A 85 -15.73 -3.96 6.51
N LEU A 86 -15.63 -2.66 6.81
CA LEU A 86 -15.07 -2.16 8.05
C LEU A 86 -15.97 -1.13 8.75
N PRO A 87 -15.95 -1.07 10.08
CA PRO A 87 -16.81 -0.18 10.87
C PRO A 87 -16.29 1.27 10.94
N PHE A 88 -15.33 1.65 10.09
CA PHE A 88 -14.71 2.98 10.15
C PHE A 88 -15.49 4.03 9.37
N HIS A 89 -15.39 5.27 9.84
CA HIS A 89 -15.78 6.42 9.04
C HIS A 89 -14.88 6.50 7.79
N GLN A 90 -15.50 6.68 6.63
CA GLN A 90 -14.82 6.78 5.35
C GLN A 90 -14.61 8.25 5.01
N ILE A 91 -13.38 8.61 4.70
CA ILE A 91 -13.01 9.96 4.29
C ILE A 91 -12.51 9.86 2.85
N ASP A 92 -13.12 10.61 1.94
CA ASP A 92 -12.66 10.68 0.56
C ASP A 92 -11.23 11.25 0.55
N ALA A 93 -10.30 10.50 -0.05
CA ALA A 93 -8.90 10.89 -0.11
C ALA A 93 -8.69 12.24 -0.79
N SER A 94 -9.58 12.66 -1.68
CA SER A 94 -9.53 13.98 -2.32
C SER A 94 -9.85 15.15 -1.37
N GLU A 95 -10.46 14.88 -0.22
CA GLU A 95 -10.71 15.86 0.84
C GLU A 95 -9.52 16.02 1.80
N ILE A 96 -8.54 15.10 1.75
CA ILE A 96 -7.38 15.09 2.63
C ILE A 96 -6.28 15.95 1.99
N THR A 97 -5.74 16.90 2.75
CA THR A 97 -4.59 17.70 2.33
C THR A 97 -3.32 17.15 2.95
N GLU A 98 -2.34 16.79 2.13
CA GLU A 98 -1.03 16.34 2.61
C GLU A 98 -0.17 17.54 3.05
N ASP A 99 0.29 17.52 4.30
CA ASP A 99 1.12 18.59 4.87
C ASP A 99 2.62 18.24 4.77
N GLY A 100 2.98 16.94 4.86
CA GLY A 100 4.35 16.47 4.67
C GLY A 100 4.56 15.00 5.03
N GLU A 101 5.55 14.36 4.41
CA GLU A 101 5.91 12.98 4.69
C GLU A 101 6.80 12.87 5.95
N ILE A 102 6.45 11.94 6.84
CA ILE A 102 7.23 11.61 8.04
C ILE A 102 8.26 10.54 7.69
N LYS A 103 7.79 9.45 7.06
CA LYS A 103 8.61 8.32 6.59
C LYS A 103 7.77 7.42 5.69
N ASP A 104 8.38 6.85 4.65
CA ASP A 104 7.90 5.74 3.81
C ASP A 104 6.39 5.46 3.88
N GLY A 105 5.57 6.33 3.30
CA GLY A 105 4.12 6.13 3.23
C GLY A 105 3.33 6.54 4.48
N ILE A 106 3.94 7.27 5.41
CA ILE A 106 3.30 7.88 6.58
C ILE A 106 3.42 9.40 6.45
N PHE A 107 2.27 10.07 6.43
CA PHE A 107 2.16 11.51 6.17
C PHE A 107 1.45 12.23 7.32
N HIS A 108 1.89 13.45 7.60
CA HIS A 108 1.03 14.44 8.23
C HIS A 108 0.01 14.93 7.21
N VAL A 109 -1.26 14.91 7.59
CA VAL A 109 -2.34 15.37 6.73
C VAL A 109 -3.34 16.19 7.54
N SER A 110 -4.13 17.00 6.84
CA SER A 110 -5.23 17.76 7.40
C SER A 110 -6.56 17.44 6.71
N HIS A 111 -7.63 17.33 7.50
CA HIS A 111 -9.02 17.20 7.04
C HIS A 111 -9.91 18.04 7.94
N ASN A 112 -10.76 18.90 7.36
CA ASN A 112 -11.63 19.81 8.11
C ASN A 112 -10.90 20.61 9.21
N GLN A 113 -9.71 21.14 8.89
CA GLN A 113 -8.84 21.92 9.80
C GLN A 113 -8.31 21.14 11.02
N ARG A 114 -8.46 19.81 11.06
CA ARG A 114 -7.85 18.95 12.06
C ARG A 114 -6.67 18.20 11.48
N LEU A 115 -5.64 17.98 12.30
CA LEU A 115 -4.42 17.27 11.93
C LEU A 115 -4.56 15.78 12.21
N TYR A 116 -4.03 14.98 11.30
CA TYR A 116 -4.04 13.53 11.36
C TYR A 116 -2.71 12.96 10.87
N ILE A 117 -2.50 11.68 11.15
CA ILE A 117 -1.47 10.85 10.51
C ILE A 117 -2.17 9.95 9.50
N LEU A 118 -1.79 10.06 8.24
CA LEU A 118 -2.21 9.12 7.20
C LEU A 118 -1.12 8.07 7.03
N LYS A 119 -1.47 6.81 7.31
CA LYS A 119 -0.66 5.64 6.90
C LYS A 119 -1.21 5.13 5.57
N VAL A 120 -0.52 5.42 4.48
CA VAL A 120 -0.89 4.96 3.14
C VAL A 120 -0.59 3.47 3.01
N VAL A 121 -1.51 2.77 2.36
CA VAL A 121 -1.25 1.42 1.88
C VAL A 121 -0.30 1.54 0.69
N ASN A 122 1.01 1.34 0.89
CA ASN A 122 2.06 1.68 -0.08
C ASN A 122 2.17 0.71 -1.28
N TRP A 123 1.27 0.85 -2.27
CA TRP A 123 1.06 -0.09 -3.39
C TRP A 123 2.27 -0.61 -4.19
N PRO A 124 3.32 0.17 -4.48
CA PRO A 124 4.44 -0.30 -5.30
C PRO A 124 5.25 -1.46 -4.70
N LEU A 125 5.11 -1.71 -3.40
CA LEU A 125 5.86 -2.73 -2.66
C LEU A 125 4.96 -3.84 -2.09
N TYR A 126 3.64 -3.78 -2.33
CA TYR A 126 2.68 -4.70 -1.73
C TYR A 126 2.60 -6.03 -2.47
N TRP A 127 2.59 -7.10 -1.70
CA TRP A 127 2.36 -8.47 -2.13
C TRP A 127 0.90 -8.85 -1.86
N PRO A 128 0.32 -9.83 -2.58
CA PRO A 128 -1.05 -10.32 -2.31
C PRO A 128 -1.36 -10.57 -0.84
N ARG A 129 -0.39 -11.15 -0.12
CA ARG A 129 -0.49 -11.50 1.30
C ARG A 129 -0.62 -10.28 2.21
N ASP A 130 -0.16 -9.11 1.77
CA ASP A 130 -0.24 -7.88 2.55
C ASP A 130 -1.68 -7.37 2.65
N THR A 131 -2.59 -7.85 1.78
CA THR A 131 -4.03 -7.59 1.94
C THR A 131 -4.53 -8.05 3.32
N ASP A 132 -4.14 -9.26 3.73
CA ASP A 132 -4.57 -9.83 5.00
C ASP A 132 -3.93 -9.09 6.18
N VAL A 133 -2.71 -8.56 5.99
CA VAL A 133 -2.03 -7.71 6.97
C VAL A 133 -2.80 -6.41 7.17
N ILE A 134 -3.23 -5.74 6.10
CA ILE A 134 -4.04 -4.51 6.20
C ILE A 134 -5.37 -4.80 6.89
N ARG A 135 -6.07 -5.88 6.50
CA ARG A 135 -7.34 -6.24 7.15
C ARG A 135 -7.16 -6.51 8.62
N LYS A 136 -6.12 -7.26 9.00
CA LYS A 136 -5.76 -7.51 10.41
C LYS A 136 -5.46 -6.23 11.19
N GLU A 137 -4.77 -5.28 10.56
CA GLU A 137 -4.49 -3.98 11.18
C GLU A 137 -5.78 -3.18 11.35
N LEU A 138 -6.66 -3.15 10.35
CA LEU A 138 -7.96 -2.50 10.43
C LEU A 138 -8.87 -3.18 11.48
N GLU A 139 -8.86 -4.50 11.58
CA GLU A 139 -9.57 -5.24 12.64
C GLU A 139 -9.06 -4.90 14.04
N SER A 140 -7.74 -4.82 14.22
CA SER A 140 -7.17 -4.49 15.54
C SER A 140 -7.53 -3.06 15.94
N LEU A 141 -7.43 -2.11 15.01
CA LEU A 141 -7.81 -0.71 15.25
C LEU A 141 -9.29 -0.55 15.60
N ALA A 142 -10.17 -1.34 14.99
CA ALA A 142 -11.60 -1.36 15.34
C ALA A 142 -11.81 -1.96 16.74
N CYS A 143 -11.06 -3.02 17.08
CA CYS A 143 -11.12 -3.68 18.39
C CYS A 143 -10.69 -2.76 19.54
N PHE A 144 -9.71 -1.89 19.30
CA PHE A 144 -9.15 -0.97 20.30
C PHE A 144 -9.66 0.46 20.17
N TYR A 145 -10.80 0.66 19.48
CA TYR A 145 -11.44 1.96 19.38
C TYR A 145 -11.77 2.52 20.78
N ASN A 146 -11.37 3.77 21.04
CA ASN A 146 -11.51 4.46 22.33
C ASN A 146 -10.86 3.75 23.55
N VAL A 147 -9.91 2.84 23.33
CA VAL A 147 -9.13 2.26 24.43
C VAL A 147 -8.02 3.25 24.83
N PRO A 148 -7.86 3.58 26.12
CA PRO A 148 -6.86 4.54 26.56
C PRO A 148 -5.43 4.00 26.34
N ASN A 149 -4.48 4.91 26.10
CA ASN A 149 -3.07 4.59 25.86
C ASN A 149 -2.82 3.74 24.60
N ILE A 150 -3.77 3.75 23.66
CA ILE A 150 -3.63 3.18 22.32
C ILE A 150 -4.07 4.27 21.34
N VAL A 151 -3.31 4.47 20.27
CA VAL A 151 -3.65 5.44 19.23
C VAL A 151 -5.03 5.15 18.63
N HIS A 152 -5.85 6.20 18.51
CA HIS A 152 -7.18 6.10 17.95
C HIS A 152 -7.19 6.28 16.43
N THR A 153 -8.03 5.47 15.79
CA THR A 153 -8.33 5.59 14.36
C THR A 153 -9.43 6.61 14.17
N ALA A 154 -9.15 7.64 13.39
CA ALA A 154 -10.11 8.65 12.99
C ALA A 154 -10.98 8.19 11.81
N GLY A 155 -10.46 7.31 10.97
CA GLY A 155 -11.19 6.74 9.84
C GLY A 155 -10.29 6.00 8.85
N ALA A 156 -10.88 5.65 7.71
CA ALA A 156 -10.17 5.11 6.56
C ALA A 156 -10.20 6.12 5.42
N ALA A 157 -9.04 6.38 4.82
CA ALA A 157 -8.94 7.14 3.58
C ALA A 157 -9.41 6.23 2.43
N ALA A 158 -10.40 6.70 1.69
CA ALA A 158 -11.10 5.96 0.65
C ALA A 158 -10.87 6.61 -0.72
N SER A 159 -10.71 5.81 -1.75
CA SER A 159 -10.66 6.29 -3.14
C SER A 159 -11.23 5.25 -4.09
N ASP A 160 -11.34 5.64 -5.36
CA ASP A 160 -11.64 4.69 -6.42
C ASP A 160 -10.58 3.57 -6.46
N ASN A 161 -11.03 2.35 -6.77
CA ASN A 161 -10.12 1.22 -6.94
C ASN A 161 -9.06 1.57 -8.01
N PRO A 162 -7.75 1.41 -7.74
CA PRO A 162 -6.71 1.78 -8.68
C PRO A 162 -6.75 0.98 -9.99
N TYR A 163 -7.42 -0.18 -9.99
CA TYR A 163 -7.62 -0.97 -11.20
C TYR A 163 -8.85 -0.54 -12.00
N LYS A 164 -9.67 0.40 -11.52
CA LYS A 164 -10.92 0.83 -12.17
C LYS A 164 -10.64 1.39 -13.56
N THR A 165 -11.14 0.73 -14.60
CA THR A 165 -10.96 1.13 -16.01
C THR A 165 -12.19 1.80 -16.61
N PHE A 166 -13.38 1.66 -16.01
CA PHE A 166 -14.63 2.28 -16.51
C PHE A 166 -15.24 3.25 -15.51
N LYS A 167 -15.74 4.38 -16.02
CA LYS A 167 -16.41 5.41 -15.21
C LYS A 167 -17.84 5.04 -14.80
N THR A 168 -18.46 4.04 -15.44
CA THR A 168 -19.91 3.81 -15.39
C THR A 168 -20.37 2.76 -14.37
N ARG A 169 -19.46 2.00 -13.74
CA ARG A 169 -19.80 1.13 -12.62
C ARG A 169 -19.55 1.90 -11.33
N ASN A 170 -20.61 2.12 -10.55
CA ASN A 170 -20.51 2.48 -9.14
C ASN A 170 -19.91 1.28 -8.39
N VAL A 171 -18.59 1.16 -8.42
CA VAL A 171 -17.86 0.23 -7.57
C VAL A 171 -17.65 0.92 -6.24
N SER A 172 -17.85 0.18 -5.14
CA SER A 172 -17.55 0.69 -3.80
C SER A 172 -16.11 1.20 -3.73
N PRO A 173 -15.85 2.35 -3.09
CA PRO A 173 -14.51 2.81 -2.82
C PRO A 173 -13.70 1.76 -2.06
N VAL A 174 -12.38 1.81 -2.26
CA VAL A 174 -11.43 0.95 -1.57
C VAL A 174 -10.65 1.75 -0.55
N VAL A 175 -10.19 1.06 0.50
CA VAL A 175 -9.30 1.66 1.49
C VAL A 175 -7.91 1.84 0.87
N ILE A 176 -7.45 3.09 0.85
CA ILE A 176 -6.13 3.46 0.36
C ILE A 176 -5.17 3.86 1.49
N GLY A 177 -5.70 4.10 2.68
CA GLY A 177 -4.91 4.44 3.85
C GLY A 177 -5.74 4.45 5.14
N ILE A 178 -5.04 4.52 6.26
CA ILE A 178 -5.60 4.55 7.60
C ILE A 178 -5.33 5.94 8.18
N LEU A 179 -6.37 6.60 8.66
CA LEU A 179 -6.27 7.91 9.29
C LEU A 179 -6.25 7.74 10.81
N LEU A 180 -5.16 8.16 11.43
CA LEU A 180 -4.95 8.11 12.88
C LEU A 180 -4.94 9.54 13.45
N GLU A 181 -5.37 9.69 14.69
CA GLU A 181 -5.29 10.99 15.36
C GLU A 181 -3.83 11.44 15.50
N ALA A 182 -3.54 12.69 15.11
CA ALA A 182 -2.19 13.23 15.23
C ALA A 182 -1.84 13.53 16.69
N GLN A 183 -0.78 12.88 17.17
CA GLN A 183 -0.24 13.09 18.51
C GLN A 183 0.92 14.10 18.43
N SER A 184 0.70 15.31 18.95
CA SER A 184 1.60 16.46 18.79
C SER A 184 2.93 16.35 19.53
N GLY A 185 3.07 15.41 20.47
CA GLY A 185 4.31 15.16 21.21
C GLY A 185 5.32 14.28 20.47
N GLY A 186 4.95 13.72 19.31
CA GLY A 186 5.83 12.87 18.50
C GLY A 186 6.29 11.58 19.20
N SER A 187 7.28 10.88 18.63
CA SER A 187 7.75 9.60 19.17
C SER A 187 8.56 9.74 20.46
N ARG A 188 8.59 8.71 21.29
CA ARG A 188 9.45 8.69 22.49
C ARG A 188 10.93 8.61 22.15
N GLN A 189 11.29 7.94 21.07
CA GLN A 189 12.67 7.93 20.56
C GLN A 189 13.18 9.35 20.32
N GLN A 190 12.34 10.23 19.74
CA GLN A 190 12.67 11.64 19.56
C GLN A 190 12.87 12.37 20.90
N ALA A 191 12.02 12.12 21.90
CA ALA A 191 12.15 12.69 23.25
C ALA A 191 13.51 12.38 23.90
N PHE A 192 13.95 11.13 23.75
CA PHE A 192 15.25 10.66 24.25
C PHE A 192 16.40 11.31 23.48
N ALA A 193 16.31 11.37 22.15
CA ALA A 193 17.33 12.02 21.31
C ALA A 193 17.49 13.51 21.63
N GLU A 194 16.38 14.20 21.91
CA GLU A 194 16.35 15.63 22.26
C GLU A 194 16.71 15.92 23.73
N HIS A 195 17.01 14.88 24.54
CA HIS A 195 17.33 15.00 25.98
C HIS A 195 16.22 15.70 26.80
N ARG A 196 14.96 15.64 26.36
CA ARG A 196 13.82 16.31 27.01
C ARG A 196 13.10 15.44 28.05
N THR A 197 13.68 14.30 28.44
CA THR A 197 13.03 13.33 29.35
C THR A 197 12.69 13.88 30.73
N GLY A 198 13.45 14.87 31.23
CA GLY A 198 13.17 15.57 32.48
C GLY A 198 11.96 16.51 32.43
N MET A 199 11.47 16.84 31.23
CA MET A 199 10.31 17.73 31.03
C MET A 199 8.96 16.98 31.06
N TYR A 200 8.99 15.64 31.16
CA TYR A 200 7.82 14.78 31.01
C TYR A 200 7.67 13.81 32.19
N PRO A 201 6.44 13.32 32.48
CA PRO A 201 6.18 12.40 33.58
C PRO A 201 6.63 10.97 33.24
N TRP A 202 7.93 10.79 32.95
CA TRP A 202 8.49 9.55 32.42
C TRP A 202 8.23 8.32 33.29
N ARG A 203 7.96 8.51 34.60
CA ARG A 203 7.59 7.44 35.54
C ARG A 203 6.20 6.85 35.28
N GLN A 204 5.30 7.60 34.64
CA GLN A 204 3.98 7.09 34.26
C GLN A 204 4.03 6.22 33.00
N TRP A 205 5.09 6.38 32.21
CA TRP A 205 5.21 5.71 30.93
C TRP A 205 5.15 4.17 30.98
N PRO A 206 5.83 3.47 31.92
CA PRO A 206 5.70 2.02 32.01
C PRO A 206 4.29 1.58 32.43
N ILE A 207 3.60 2.39 33.24
CA ILE A 207 2.24 2.11 33.70
C ILE A 207 1.27 2.15 32.52
N GLN A 208 1.39 3.16 31.66
CA GLN A 208 0.52 3.35 30.50
C GLN A 208 0.77 2.30 29.42
N ILE A 209 2.03 1.98 29.13
CA ILE A 209 2.37 0.85 28.25
C ILE A 209 1.81 -0.45 28.83
N GLY A 210 1.97 -0.67 30.15
CA GLY A 210 1.43 -1.85 30.82
C GLY A 210 -0.09 -1.95 30.72
N SER A 211 -0.80 -0.83 30.84
CA SER A 211 -2.26 -0.75 30.68
C SER A 211 -2.69 -1.11 29.25
N ALA A 212 -2.04 -0.53 28.23
CA ALA A 212 -2.32 -0.87 26.83
C ALA A 212 -2.07 -2.35 26.54
N LEU A 213 -0.99 -2.91 27.10
CA LEU A 213 -0.68 -4.33 26.95
C LEU A 213 -1.68 -5.25 27.64
N SER A 214 -2.22 -4.86 28.79
CA SER A 214 -3.31 -5.58 29.45
C SER A 214 -4.51 -5.68 28.51
N HIS A 215 -4.91 -4.56 27.90
CA HIS A 215 -6.02 -4.53 26.95
C HIS A 215 -5.75 -5.40 25.72
N PHE A 216 -4.54 -5.38 25.16
CA PHE A 216 -4.18 -6.29 24.06
C PHE A 216 -4.34 -7.76 24.47
N HIS A 217 -3.77 -8.15 25.62
CA HIS A 217 -3.81 -9.54 26.07
C HIS A 217 -5.23 -10.01 26.44
N GLU A 218 -6.03 -9.16 27.08
CA GLU A 218 -7.44 -9.44 27.41
C GLU A 218 -8.27 -9.67 26.14
N ALA A 219 -7.98 -8.95 25.06
CA ALA A 219 -8.61 -9.12 23.76
C ALA A 219 -8.01 -10.27 22.92
N GLY A 220 -7.00 -10.99 23.43
CA GLY A 220 -6.34 -12.09 22.72
C GLY A 220 -5.37 -11.64 21.61
N TRP A 221 -4.92 -10.38 21.65
CA TRP A 221 -3.96 -9.81 20.70
C TRP A 221 -2.56 -9.69 21.32
N THR A 222 -1.55 -9.79 20.46
CA THR A 222 -0.14 -9.57 20.84
C THR A 222 0.46 -8.53 19.90
N HIS A 223 1.00 -7.42 20.43
CA HIS A 223 1.55 -6.32 19.61
C HIS A 223 2.84 -6.70 18.84
N MET A 224 3.65 -7.63 19.38
CA MET A 224 4.87 -8.20 18.78
C MET A 224 6.04 -7.23 18.44
N ASP A 225 5.81 -5.92 18.28
CA ASP A 225 6.82 -4.91 17.92
C ASP A 225 6.83 -3.70 18.87
N ILE A 226 6.93 -3.94 20.18
CA ILE A 226 6.97 -2.86 21.16
C ILE A 226 8.38 -2.27 21.20
N LYS A 227 8.51 -1.02 20.74
CA LYS A 227 9.76 -0.24 20.74
C LYS A 227 9.49 1.24 20.89
N LEU A 228 10.50 2.02 21.27
CA LEU A 228 10.36 3.46 21.56
C LEU A 228 9.89 4.31 20.37
N SER A 229 10.09 3.86 19.13
CA SER A 229 9.56 4.53 17.94
C SER A 229 8.08 4.27 17.68
N ASN A 230 7.49 3.25 18.31
CA ASN A 230 6.08 2.89 18.16
C ASN A 230 5.21 3.40 19.33
N VAL A 231 5.80 4.13 20.29
CA VAL A 231 5.07 4.78 21.37
C VAL A 231 5.13 6.29 21.15
N VAL A 232 3.96 6.90 21.02
CA VAL A 232 3.80 8.32 20.72
C VAL A 232 3.36 9.08 21.97
N ARG A 233 3.34 10.40 21.91
CA ARG A 233 2.98 11.26 23.05
C ARG A 233 2.04 12.36 22.61
N ASP A 234 1.11 12.72 23.49
CA ASP A 234 0.29 13.93 23.35
C ASP A 234 1.09 15.22 23.59
N ALA A 235 0.42 16.37 23.49
CA ALA A 235 1.01 17.69 23.71
C ALA A 235 1.60 17.85 25.13
N GLU A 236 1.02 17.16 26.10
CA GLU A 236 1.36 17.17 27.52
C GLU A 236 2.50 16.19 27.86
N GLY A 237 2.90 15.33 26.91
CA GLY A 237 3.97 14.35 27.06
C GLY A 237 3.55 13.03 27.70
N THR A 238 2.25 12.79 27.76
CA THR A 238 1.59 11.56 28.17
C THR A 238 1.59 10.58 26.99
N PRO A 239 2.05 9.33 27.18
CA PRO A 239 2.08 8.35 26.09
C PRO A 239 0.71 7.88 25.65
N TYR A 240 0.60 7.67 24.33
CA TYR A 240 -0.43 6.93 23.62
C TYR A 240 0.20 5.84 22.74
#